data_AF-A0A0D9PA12-F1
#
_entry.id   AF-A0A0D9PA12-F1
#
_cell.length_a   1.000
_cell.length_b   1.000
_cell.length_c   1.000
_cell.angle_alpha   90.00
_cell.angle_beta   90.00
_cell.angle_gamma   90.00
#
_symmetry.space_group_name_H-M   'P 1'
#
loop_
_entity.id
_entity.type
_entity.pdbx_description
1 polymer ?
#
loop_
_entity_poly.entity_id
_entity_poly.type
_entity_poly.pdbx_seq_one_letter_code
_entity_poly.pdbx_strand_id
1 'polypeptide(L)'
;MASSATSSLRSLVRPSIPLAPRIHPVILSRVAFLSTTTARAAAPPPTIKSRRDLPKKVKRTFKKKTNVVAVKKPNPGERKAFRKRIQLSNNSALPVRNIDELTPETMANLESKGKMFALPDKVVDQLRALEAFKTTQTWNLFRRPHFLVREETVQLMIKMEKSIEKKEALKCVLTGSKLSGKSLALLQSMSYALMNDWVVVHIPEGQDLTNGNTEYSPVEGTEPMQFAQPVYTLKLLQNIYKANKAVLEKLTLQKDWSRFTHLKQGATVADLVLSAKESENAWPTLEALWTELTLPGRPPVLLALDGLAHINKMSDYRDSSFNQVHAHELSLVRLFVDALSGKTKLPNGGAIVAATSDNNTHYHPSQELVLSQLEAGQAGREIPKPDPYERKYDERVYESLKNSYVLRIGGVSKDEGRALMEYWGASGMLRSVLNTNTVTEKWALGGHGIVGEMERVSLMTMRM
;
A
#
# COMPACT_ATOMS: atom_id res chain seq x y z
N MET A 1 19.09 -0.86 73.40
CA MET A 1 19.16 0.36 72.56
C MET A 1 20.09 0.05 71.41
N ALA A 2 19.66 0.36 70.18
CA ALA A 2 20.20 -0.14 68.91
C ALA A 2 20.05 -1.67 68.69
N SER A 3 19.17 -2.06 67.75
CA SER A 3 19.36 -3.16 66.77
C SER A 3 18.03 -3.58 66.10
N SER A 4 17.91 -3.23 64.82
CA SER A 4 17.40 -4.03 63.69
C SER A 4 16.30 -5.10 63.89
N ALA A 5 15.12 -4.82 63.30
CA ALA A 5 14.25 -5.75 62.58
C ALA A 5 13.41 -4.86 61.63
N THR A 6 13.18 -5.14 60.35
CA THR A 6 12.40 -6.29 59.86
C THR A 6 12.56 -6.47 58.33
N SER A 7 12.93 -7.70 57.96
CA SER A 7 12.43 -8.50 56.83
C SER A 7 12.32 -7.89 55.43
N SER A 8 13.28 -8.26 54.59
CA SER A 8 13.23 -8.28 53.13
C SER A 8 12.41 -9.46 52.61
N LEU A 9 11.31 -9.18 51.89
CA LEU A 9 10.55 -10.20 51.17
C LEU A 9 11.12 -10.40 49.76
N ARG A 10 11.90 -11.47 49.69
CA ARG A 10 12.31 -12.29 48.55
C ARG A 10 11.35 -12.29 47.34
N SER A 11 11.94 -11.99 46.18
CA SER A 11 11.93 -12.80 44.96
C SER A 11 10.80 -13.85 44.82
N LEU A 12 9.72 -13.48 44.11
CA LEU A 12 8.76 -14.44 43.56
C LEU A 12 9.30 -15.01 42.24
N VAL A 13 10.12 -16.05 42.36
CA VAL A 13 10.48 -16.95 41.25
C VAL A 13 9.33 -17.94 41.07
N ARG A 14 8.86 -18.10 39.82
CA ARG A 14 7.84 -19.08 39.41
C ARG A 14 8.20 -20.49 39.89
N PRO A 15 7.22 -21.32 40.33
CA PRO A 15 7.48 -22.72 40.62
C PRO A 15 7.78 -23.50 39.34
N SER A 16 8.94 -24.14 39.29
CA SER A 16 9.24 -25.19 38.32
C SER A 16 8.52 -26.47 38.74
N ILE A 17 7.72 -27.03 37.83
CA ILE A 17 7.05 -28.32 38.02
C ILE A 17 8.13 -29.42 37.98
N PRO A 18 8.26 -30.29 39.00
CA PRO A 18 9.16 -31.42 38.91
C PRO A 18 8.62 -32.43 37.90
N LEU A 19 9.46 -32.79 36.93
CA LEU A 19 9.17 -33.84 35.95
C LEU A 19 9.04 -35.18 36.71
N ALA A 20 7.85 -35.81 36.64
CA ALA A 20 7.64 -37.11 37.26
C ALA A 20 8.61 -38.16 36.68
N PRO A 21 9.19 -39.07 37.51
CA PRO A 21 10.04 -40.13 37.01
C PRO A 21 9.21 -41.09 36.14
N ARG A 22 9.69 -41.35 34.92
CA ARG A 22 9.08 -42.32 34.00
C ARG A 22 9.14 -43.72 34.61
N ILE A 23 7.99 -44.26 34.99
CA ILE A 23 7.80 -45.67 35.31
C ILE A 23 8.20 -46.48 34.07
N HIS A 24 9.27 -47.27 34.16
CA HIS A 24 9.64 -48.26 33.15
C HIS A 24 8.89 -49.55 33.49
N PRO A 25 8.11 -50.15 32.56
CA PRO A 25 7.52 -51.44 32.82
C PRO A 25 8.65 -52.48 32.93
N VAL A 26 8.71 -53.14 34.09
CA VAL A 26 9.54 -54.33 34.29
C VAL A 26 8.96 -55.44 33.41
N ILE A 27 9.61 -55.67 32.26
CA ILE A 27 9.31 -56.84 31.44
C ILE A 27 9.96 -58.03 32.15
N LEU A 28 9.13 -58.85 32.80
CA LEU A 28 9.54 -60.16 33.29
C LEU A 28 10.08 -60.98 32.11
N SER A 29 11.39 -61.24 32.13
CA SER A 29 12.04 -62.13 31.19
C SER A 29 11.45 -63.54 31.33
N ARG A 30 10.59 -63.93 30.39
CA ARG A 30 10.29 -65.36 30.20
C ARG A 30 11.58 -66.05 29.78
N VAL A 31 12.11 -66.85 30.70
CA VAL A 31 13.19 -67.80 30.47
C VAL A 31 12.74 -68.71 29.32
N ALA A 32 13.36 -68.55 28.15
CA ALA A 32 13.24 -69.51 27.08
C ALA A 32 14.09 -70.73 27.45
N PHE A 33 13.43 -71.88 27.61
CA PHE A 33 14.10 -73.16 27.79
C PHE A 33 14.98 -73.45 26.57
N LEU A 34 16.27 -73.72 26.82
CA LEU A 34 17.21 -74.18 25.81
C LEU A 34 16.75 -75.54 25.27
N SER A 35 16.31 -75.56 24.01
CA SER A 35 16.27 -76.79 23.21
C SER A 35 17.51 -76.83 22.32
N THR A 36 18.55 -77.49 22.82
CA THR A 36 19.77 -77.84 22.08
C THR A 36 19.53 -79.09 21.25
N THR A 37 19.19 -78.96 19.97
CA THR A 37 19.35 -80.04 18.99
C THR A 37 19.61 -79.47 17.59
N THR A 38 20.63 -80.03 16.93
CA THR A 38 21.10 -79.80 15.54
C THR A 38 21.95 -78.55 15.26
N ALA A 39 23.03 -78.34 16.03
CA ALA A 39 24.23 -77.68 15.51
C ALA A 39 25.22 -78.76 15.03
N ARG A 40 25.01 -79.31 13.82
CA ARG A 40 25.99 -80.19 13.14
C ARG A 40 25.69 -80.34 11.64
N ALA A 41 25.63 -79.23 10.91
CA ALA A 41 25.78 -79.19 9.44
C ALA A 41 25.94 -77.74 8.90
N ALA A 42 26.69 -76.86 9.58
CA ALA A 42 27.03 -75.55 9.04
C ALA A 42 28.47 -75.57 8.54
N ALA A 43 28.66 -75.35 7.23
CA ALA A 43 29.98 -75.19 6.62
C ALA A 43 30.76 -74.04 7.30
N PRO A 44 32.10 -74.13 7.43
CA PRO A 44 32.88 -73.07 8.05
C PRO A 44 32.68 -71.75 7.29
N PRO A 45 32.54 -70.61 7.99
CA PRO A 45 32.44 -69.31 7.33
C PRO A 45 33.70 -69.04 6.51
N PRO A 46 33.59 -68.45 5.32
CA PRO A 46 34.74 -68.20 4.45
C PRO A 46 35.78 -67.33 5.17
N THR A 47 37.06 -67.69 5.01
CA THR A 47 38.18 -66.95 5.61
C THR A 47 38.24 -65.54 5.03
N ILE A 48 38.03 -64.53 5.86
CA ILE A 48 38.09 -63.11 5.50
C ILE A 48 39.56 -62.76 5.22
N LYS A 49 39.92 -62.56 3.95
CA LYS A 49 41.31 -62.26 3.54
C LYS A 49 41.60 -60.76 3.39
N SER A 50 40.58 -59.90 3.36
CA SER A 50 40.77 -58.44 3.30
C SER A 50 39.70 -57.66 4.06
N ARG A 51 40.03 -56.43 4.49
CA ARG A 51 39.10 -55.51 5.17
C ARG A 51 37.90 -55.08 4.29
N ARG A 52 37.90 -55.42 2.99
CA ARG A 52 36.79 -55.18 2.07
C ARG A 52 35.73 -56.29 2.10
N ASP A 53 36.08 -57.47 2.62
CA ASP A 53 35.20 -58.65 2.72
C ASP A 53 34.42 -58.69 4.04
N LEU A 54 34.61 -57.69 4.90
CA LEU A 54 33.78 -57.49 6.09
C LEU A 54 32.35 -57.10 5.64
N PRO A 55 31.30 -57.76 6.15
CA PRO A 55 29.92 -57.45 5.78
C PRO A 55 29.60 -56.00 6.17
N LYS A 56 29.52 -55.10 5.19
CA LYS A 56 29.09 -53.72 5.39
C LYS A 56 27.61 -53.74 5.77
N LYS A 57 27.27 -53.28 6.98
CA LYS A 57 25.88 -53.05 7.39
C LYS A 57 25.25 -52.02 6.46
N VAL A 58 24.42 -52.47 5.52
CA VAL A 58 23.59 -51.60 4.69
C VAL A 58 22.59 -50.90 5.61
N LYS A 59 22.80 -49.60 5.89
CA LYS A 59 21.83 -48.78 6.62
C LYS A 59 20.57 -48.66 5.77
N ARG A 60 19.60 -49.55 5.97
CA ARG A 60 18.24 -49.38 5.43
C ARG A 60 17.56 -48.25 6.21
N THR A 61 17.59 -47.04 5.67
CA THR A 61 16.77 -45.92 6.16
C THR A 61 15.32 -46.19 5.77
N PHE A 62 14.62 -46.98 6.57
CA PHE A 62 13.18 -47.10 6.43
C PHE A 62 12.55 -45.74 6.74
N LYS A 63 11.91 -45.11 5.75
CA LYS A 63 11.06 -43.94 6.00
C LYS A 63 9.97 -44.39 6.98
N LYS A 64 10.08 -43.95 8.23
CA LYS A 64 9.08 -44.19 9.26
C LYS A 64 7.76 -43.69 8.66
N LYS A 65 6.77 -44.57 8.48
CA LYS A 65 5.42 -44.17 8.05
C LYS A 65 4.83 -43.35 9.20
N THR A 66 5.11 -42.06 9.21
CA THR A 66 4.41 -41.12 10.07
C THR A 66 2.99 -41.03 9.54
N ASN A 67 1.99 -41.14 10.42
CA ASN A 67 0.62 -40.77 10.09
C ASN A 67 0.61 -39.26 9.83
N VAL A 68 0.87 -38.87 8.58
CA VAL A 68 0.80 -37.49 8.14
C VAL A 68 -0.69 -37.18 8.04
N VAL A 69 -1.22 -36.51 9.07
CA VAL A 69 -2.54 -35.89 8.99
C VAL A 69 -2.49 -34.92 7.83
N ALA A 70 -3.34 -35.12 6.82
CA ALA A 70 -3.38 -34.28 5.63
C ALA A 70 -3.83 -32.87 6.03
N VAL A 71 -2.87 -31.95 6.13
CA VAL A 71 -3.17 -30.53 6.37
C VAL A 71 -3.85 -29.97 5.14
N LYS A 72 -5.03 -29.36 5.31
CA LYS A 72 -5.78 -28.72 4.23
C LYS A 72 -4.91 -27.65 3.58
N LYS A 73 -4.67 -27.78 2.28
CA LYS A 73 -3.95 -26.75 1.51
C LYS A 73 -4.83 -25.49 1.44
N PRO A 74 -4.22 -24.29 1.53
CA PRO A 74 -4.96 -23.05 1.35
C PRO A 74 -5.58 -22.98 -0.05
N ASN A 75 -6.72 -22.33 -0.16
CA ASN A 75 -7.44 -22.15 -1.41
C ASN A 75 -6.64 -21.26 -2.39
N PRO A 76 -6.89 -21.35 -3.71
CA PRO A 76 -6.31 -20.42 -4.68
C PRO A 76 -6.55 -18.96 -4.26
N GLY A 77 -5.51 -18.13 -4.27
CA GLY A 77 -5.58 -16.72 -3.89
C GLY A 77 -5.51 -16.42 -2.38
N GLU A 78 -5.77 -17.38 -1.49
CA GLU A 78 -5.83 -17.15 -0.03
C GLU A 78 -4.50 -16.59 0.52
N ARG A 79 -3.36 -17.11 0.03
CA ARG A 79 -2.03 -16.61 0.42
C ARG A 79 -1.77 -15.17 -0.04
N LYS A 80 -2.32 -14.75 -1.18
CA LYS A 80 -2.19 -13.37 -1.68
C LYS A 80 -3.10 -12.45 -0.88
N ALA A 81 -4.34 -12.87 -0.64
CA ALA A 81 -5.30 -12.14 0.17
C ALA A 81 -4.79 -11.93 1.61
N PHE A 82 -4.19 -12.96 2.24
CA PHE A 82 -3.61 -12.83 3.58
C PHE A 82 -2.50 -11.77 3.65
N ARG A 83 -1.60 -11.73 2.65
CA ARG A 83 -0.52 -10.73 2.58
C ARG A 83 -1.00 -9.33 2.21
N LYS A 84 -2.09 -9.21 1.45
CA LYS A 84 -2.71 -7.93 1.05
C LYS A 84 -3.78 -7.45 2.05
N ARG A 85 -4.12 -8.23 3.08
CA ARG A 85 -5.16 -7.89 4.06
C ARG A 85 -4.72 -6.70 4.90
N ILE A 86 -5.60 -5.73 5.06
CA ILE A 86 -5.39 -4.55 5.89
C ILE A 86 -6.31 -4.63 7.09
N GLN A 87 -5.75 -4.43 8.29
CA GLN A 87 -6.49 -4.35 9.53
C GLN A 87 -6.47 -2.89 10.01
N LEU A 88 -7.65 -2.28 10.08
CA LEU A 88 -7.81 -0.84 10.42
C LEU A 88 -8.23 -0.60 11.87
N SER A 89 -8.46 -1.65 12.65
CA SER A 89 -8.86 -1.55 14.04
C SER A 89 -8.22 -2.63 14.91
N ASN A 90 -7.94 -2.25 16.15
CA ASN A 90 -7.45 -3.14 17.19
C ASN A 90 -8.14 -2.81 18.51
N ASN A 91 -8.93 -3.76 18.99
CA ASN A 91 -9.68 -3.61 20.24
C ASN A 91 -8.78 -3.58 21.49
N SER A 92 -7.55 -4.09 21.37
CA SER A 92 -6.57 -4.10 22.46
C SER A 92 -5.93 -2.73 22.68
N ALA A 93 -5.96 -1.85 21.67
CA ALA A 93 -5.41 -0.51 21.77
C ALA A 93 -6.35 0.40 22.59
N LEU A 94 -5.76 1.26 23.43
CA LEU A 94 -6.54 2.17 24.26
C LEU A 94 -7.18 3.25 23.38
N PRO A 95 -8.45 3.62 23.63
CA PRO A 95 -9.07 4.74 22.94
C PRO A 95 -8.43 6.04 23.43
N VAL A 96 -7.77 6.76 22.53
CA VAL A 96 -7.24 8.09 22.83
C VAL A 96 -8.40 9.06 23.01
N ARG A 97 -8.47 9.71 24.17
CA ARG A 97 -9.49 10.68 24.53
C ARG A 97 -9.19 12.03 23.85
N ASN A 98 -10.22 12.83 23.59
CA ASN A 98 -10.11 14.20 23.08
C ASN A 98 -9.45 14.33 21.70
N ILE A 99 -9.72 13.38 20.79
CA ILE A 99 -9.36 13.52 19.38
C ILE A 99 -10.60 13.92 18.60
N ASP A 100 -10.51 15.05 17.92
CA ASP A 100 -11.56 15.56 17.05
C ASP A 100 -11.67 14.72 15.78
N GLU A 101 -12.89 14.66 15.26
CA GLU A 101 -13.15 14.04 13.96
C GLU A 101 -12.81 15.01 12.85
N LEU A 102 -12.32 14.45 11.74
CA LEU A 102 -11.90 15.21 10.59
C LEU A 102 -13.11 15.82 9.87
N THR A 103 -13.04 17.11 9.60
CA THR A 103 -13.95 17.82 8.69
C THR A 103 -13.17 18.48 7.56
N PRO A 104 -13.80 18.80 6.42
CA PRO A 104 -13.12 19.50 5.32
C PRO A 104 -12.41 20.78 5.77
N GLU A 105 -13.11 21.62 6.53
CA GLU A 105 -12.59 22.90 7.03
C GLU A 105 -11.37 22.70 7.94
N THR A 106 -11.39 21.69 8.80
CA THR A 106 -10.25 21.43 9.70
C THR A 106 -8.97 21.08 8.95
N MET A 107 -9.02 20.48 7.75
CA MET A 107 -7.81 20.13 7.00
C MET A 107 -7.18 21.29 6.24
N ALA A 108 -7.97 22.29 5.85
CA ALA A 108 -7.47 23.49 5.19
C ALA A 108 -6.98 24.55 6.20
N ASN A 109 -7.36 24.42 7.47
CA ASN A 109 -6.99 25.35 8.53
C ASN A 109 -5.54 25.18 9.00
N LEU A 110 -4.79 26.29 9.05
CA LEU A 110 -3.42 26.33 9.56
C LEU A 110 -3.33 25.98 11.07
N GLU A 111 -4.38 26.25 11.84
CA GLU A 111 -4.45 25.93 13.28
C GLU A 111 -4.52 24.43 13.60
N SER A 112 -4.86 23.63 12.59
CA SER A 112 -4.89 22.17 12.68
C SER A 112 -3.52 21.54 12.50
N LYS A 113 -2.51 22.31 12.07
CA LYS A 113 -1.14 21.84 11.90
C LYS A 113 -0.62 21.22 13.21
N GLY A 114 -0.07 20.02 13.10
CA GLY A 114 0.52 19.27 14.21
C GLY A 114 -0.49 18.58 15.11
N LYS A 115 -1.78 18.59 14.78
CA LYS A 115 -2.82 17.89 15.54
C LYS A 115 -3.20 16.58 14.86
N MET A 116 -3.58 15.60 15.69
CA MET A 116 -4.11 14.32 15.26
C MET A 116 -5.62 14.41 15.09
N PHE A 117 -6.15 13.82 14.02
CA PHE A 117 -7.58 13.75 13.75
C PHE A 117 -8.01 12.32 13.46
N ALA A 118 -9.26 12.00 13.83
CA ALA A 118 -9.89 10.72 13.52
C ALA A 118 -10.59 10.78 12.16
N LEU A 119 -10.40 9.74 11.34
CA LEU A 119 -11.14 9.60 10.10
C LEU A 119 -12.61 9.20 10.38
N PRO A 120 -13.60 9.86 9.76
CA PRO A 120 -14.99 9.45 9.85
C PRO A 120 -15.20 8.05 9.25
N ASP A 121 -16.01 7.21 9.91
CA ASP A 121 -16.20 5.80 9.51
C ASP A 121 -16.69 5.64 8.06
N LYS A 122 -17.58 6.54 7.60
CA LYS A 122 -18.05 6.57 6.21
C LYS A 122 -16.90 6.72 5.22
N VAL A 123 -15.98 7.65 5.52
CA VAL A 123 -14.80 7.92 4.68
C VAL A 123 -13.82 6.75 4.73
N VAL A 124 -13.68 6.09 5.88
CA VAL A 124 -12.84 4.88 6.01
C VAL A 124 -13.33 3.78 5.08
N ASP A 125 -14.64 3.54 4.99
CA ASP A 125 -15.20 2.53 4.09
C ASP A 125 -15.02 2.90 2.61
N GLN A 126 -15.17 4.18 2.26
CA GLN A 126 -14.90 4.67 0.89
C GLN A 126 -13.41 4.53 0.53
N LEU A 127 -12.49 4.93 1.42
CA LEU A 127 -11.04 4.78 1.24
C LEU A 127 -10.61 3.31 1.17
N ARG A 128 -11.29 2.42 1.90
CA ARG A 128 -11.09 0.97 1.80
C ARG A 128 -11.52 0.45 0.44
N ALA A 129 -12.65 0.91 -0.11
CA ALA A 129 -13.10 0.55 -1.45
C ALA A 129 -12.14 1.02 -2.55
N LEU A 130 -11.49 2.17 -2.36
CA LEU A 130 -10.46 2.70 -3.25
C LEU A 130 -9.09 2.01 -3.11
N GLU A 131 -8.91 1.07 -2.18
CA GLU A 131 -7.60 0.46 -1.86
C GLU A 131 -6.51 1.52 -1.50
N ALA A 132 -6.93 2.62 -0.87
CA ALA A 132 -6.06 3.74 -0.48
C ALA A 132 -5.10 3.36 0.67
N PHE A 133 -5.59 2.57 1.62
CA PHE A 133 -4.76 2.04 2.70
C PHE A 133 -3.77 1.01 2.15
N LYS A 134 -2.52 1.02 2.64
CA LYS A 134 -1.47 0.08 2.23
C LYS A 134 -1.12 -0.88 3.35
N THR A 135 -0.67 -2.08 2.99
CA THR A 135 -0.27 -3.11 3.98
C THR A 135 1.00 -2.79 4.74
N THR A 136 1.84 -1.90 4.19
CA THR A 136 3.05 -1.42 4.85
C THR A 136 2.76 -0.44 5.99
N GLN A 137 1.55 0.13 6.04
CA GLN A 137 1.13 1.08 7.06
C GLN A 137 0.56 0.34 8.28
N THR A 138 0.90 0.80 9.48
CA THR A 138 0.56 0.12 10.75
C THR A 138 -0.74 0.60 11.39
N TRP A 139 -1.84 0.55 10.63
CA TRP A 139 -3.18 0.88 11.16
C TRP A 139 -3.65 -0.08 12.25
N ASN A 140 -3.18 -1.32 12.20
CA ASN A 140 -3.53 -2.40 13.12
C ASN A 140 -3.03 -2.19 14.56
N LEU A 141 -2.18 -1.18 14.81
CA LEU A 141 -1.72 -0.85 16.15
C LEU A 141 -2.74 -0.02 16.92
N PHE A 142 -3.66 0.65 16.23
CA PHE A 142 -4.58 1.61 16.82
C PHE A 142 -6.03 1.13 16.77
N ARG A 143 -6.89 1.76 17.58
CA ARG A 143 -8.29 1.35 17.68
C ARG A 143 -9.12 1.72 16.44
N ARG A 144 -8.85 2.90 15.88
CA ARG A 144 -9.43 3.40 14.62
C ARG A 144 -8.35 4.13 13.80
N PRO A 145 -8.57 4.40 12.51
CA PRO A 145 -7.62 5.16 11.70
C PRO A 145 -7.58 6.64 12.11
N HIS A 146 -6.37 7.12 12.40
CA HIS A 146 -6.08 8.52 12.70
C HIS A 146 -4.89 8.97 11.89
N PHE A 147 -4.82 10.27 11.57
CA PHE A 147 -3.64 10.83 10.95
C PHE A 147 -3.27 12.19 11.53
N LEU A 148 -2.02 12.56 11.31
CA LEU A 148 -1.46 13.86 11.65
C LEU A 148 -1.69 14.83 10.49
N VAL A 149 -2.27 15.99 10.76
CA VAL A 149 -2.30 17.11 9.81
C VAL A 149 -0.96 17.82 9.87
N ARG A 150 -0.21 17.78 8.77
CA ARG A 150 1.11 18.40 8.64
C ARG A 150 1.02 19.71 7.87
N GLU A 151 2.10 20.47 7.87
CA GLU A 151 2.17 21.68 7.05
C GLU A 151 1.94 21.39 5.56
N GLU A 152 2.59 20.35 5.01
CA GLU A 152 2.47 20.04 3.58
C GLU A 152 1.04 19.63 3.20
N THR A 153 0.31 19.03 4.14
CA THR A 153 -1.06 18.57 3.90
C THR A 153 -2.01 19.75 3.86
N VAL A 154 -1.84 20.72 4.75
CA VAL A 154 -2.63 21.97 4.73
C VAL A 154 -2.35 22.74 3.44
N GLN A 155 -1.08 22.86 3.03
CA GLN A 155 -0.71 23.50 1.76
C GLN A 155 -1.36 22.83 0.55
N LEU A 156 -1.46 21.49 0.55
CA LEU A 156 -2.12 20.75 -0.51
C LEU A 156 -3.63 21.02 -0.53
N MET A 157 -4.30 21.01 0.62
CA MET A 157 -5.75 21.27 0.69
C MET A 157 -6.12 22.68 0.24
N ILE A 158 -5.37 23.69 0.68
CA ILE A 158 -5.55 25.09 0.24
C ILE A 158 -5.44 25.20 -1.29
N LYS A 159 -4.54 24.43 -1.91
CA LYS A 159 -4.41 24.41 -3.37
C LYS A 159 -5.56 23.69 -4.05
N MET A 160 -6.08 22.62 -3.45
CA MET A 160 -7.28 21.95 -3.95
C MET A 160 -8.50 22.87 -3.88
N GLU A 161 -8.66 23.68 -2.84
CA GLU A 161 -9.73 24.69 -2.76
C GLU A 161 -9.60 25.75 -3.87
N LYS A 162 -8.40 26.34 -4.01
CA LYS A 162 -8.11 27.32 -5.07
C LYS A 162 -8.34 26.77 -6.48
N SER A 163 -8.20 25.45 -6.68
CA SER A 163 -8.46 24.80 -7.96
C SER A 163 -9.94 24.87 -8.36
N ILE A 164 -10.85 24.77 -7.38
CA ILE A 164 -12.29 24.92 -7.60
C ILE A 164 -12.62 26.38 -7.92
N GLU A 165 -12.10 27.31 -7.13
CA GLU A 165 -12.35 28.75 -7.30
C GLU A 165 -11.94 29.24 -8.70
N LYS A 166 -10.78 28.77 -9.18
CA LYS A 166 -10.25 29.11 -10.50
C LYS A 166 -10.85 28.28 -11.63
N LYS A 167 -11.60 27.21 -11.32
CA LYS A 167 -12.09 26.22 -12.30
C LYS A 167 -10.96 25.62 -13.15
N GLU A 168 -9.79 25.43 -12.54
CA GLU A 168 -8.61 24.85 -13.16
C GLU A 168 -8.13 23.63 -12.38
N ALA A 169 -7.71 22.59 -13.07
CA ALA A 169 -7.20 21.38 -12.42
C ALA A 169 -5.86 21.63 -11.72
N LEU A 170 -5.79 21.36 -10.42
CA LEU A 170 -4.51 21.27 -9.71
C LEU A 170 -3.74 20.04 -10.18
N LYS A 171 -2.60 20.21 -10.82
CA LYS A 171 -1.70 19.12 -11.22
C LYS A 171 -0.56 19.05 -10.20
N CYS A 172 -0.54 18.04 -9.34
CA CYS A 172 0.41 17.95 -8.24
C CYS A 172 1.16 16.62 -8.25
N VAL A 173 2.47 16.65 -8.09
CA VAL A 173 3.32 15.48 -7.87
C VAL A 173 3.92 15.54 -6.47
N LEU A 174 3.63 14.51 -5.66
CA LEU A 174 4.17 14.33 -4.33
C LEU A 174 5.54 13.64 -4.42
N THR A 175 6.58 14.37 -4.04
CA THR A 175 7.96 13.91 -3.95
C THR A 175 8.41 13.85 -2.50
N GLY A 176 9.58 13.28 -2.22
CA GLY A 176 10.10 13.14 -0.86
C GLY A 176 10.88 11.86 -0.69
N SER A 177 11.47 11.68 0.49
CA SER A 177 12.27 10.49 0.81
C SER A 177 11.40 9.25 1.08
N LYS A 178 12.06 8.10 1.16
CA LYS A 178 11.44 6.85 1.55
C LYS A 178 10.79 7.00 2.93
N LEU A 179 9.56 6.51 3.08
CA LEU A 179 8.78 6.56 4.33
C LEU A 179 8.46 7.98 4.86
N SER A 180 8.56 9.02 4.03
CA SER A 180 8.22 10.38 4.45
C SER A 180 6.71 10.64 4.60
N GLY A 181 5.86 9.78 4.04
CA GLY A 181 4.39 9.90 4.13
C GLY A 181 3.68 10.24 2.81
N LYS A 182 4.32 10.07 1.65
CA LYS A 182 3.77 10.38 0.31
C LYS A 182 2.38 9.76 0.06
N SER A 183 2.25 8.44 0.21
CA SER A 183 0.95 7.76 0.05
C SER A 183 -0.09 8.17 1.10
N LEU A 184 0.35 8.62 2.29
CA LEU A 184 -0.56 9.09 3.34
C LEU A 184 -1.09 10.48 3.01
N ALA A 185 -0.27 11.38 2.46
CA ALA A 185 -0.73 12.68 1.94
C ALA A 185 -1.71 12.50 0.78
N LEU A 186 -1.50 11.51 -0.09
CA LEU A 186 -2.47 11.14 -1.12
C LEU A 186 -3.79 10.65 -0.50
N LEU A 187 -3.72 9.81 0.54
CA LEU A 187 -4.90 9.37 1.29
C LEU A 187 -5.65 10.54 1.93
N GLN A 188 -4.94 11.52 2.49
CA GLN A 188 -5.54 12.73 3.03
C GLN A 188 -6.23 13.56 1.95
N SER A 189 -5.63 13.71 0.75
CA SER A 189 -6.30 14.38 -0.38
C SER A 189 -7.58 13.66 -0.82
N MET A 190 -7.58 12.32 -0.79
CA MET A 190 -8.79 11.54 -1.09
C MET A 190 -9.85 11.72 0.00
N SER A 191 -9.45 11.74 1.27
CA SER A 191 -10.38 11.99 2.36
C SER A 191 -11.03 13.38 2.26
N TYR A 192 -10.24 14.39 1.88
CA TYR A 192 -10.74 15.76 1.65
C TYR A 192 -11.77 15.81 0.53
N ALA A 193 -11.44 15.19 -0.60
CA ALA A 193 -12.31 15.14 -1.77
C ALA A 193 -13.63 14.40 -1.46
N LEU A 194 -13.56 13.24 -0.79
CA LEU A 194 -14.74 12.45 -0.43
C LEU A 194 -15.68 13.20 0.53
N MET A 195 -15.14 13.95 1.49
CA MET A 195 -15.97 14.72 2.44
C MET A 195 -16.63 15.95 1.80
N ASN A 196 -16.09 16.44 0.69
CA ASN A 196 -16.64 17.56 -0.09
C ASN A 196 -17.52 17.11 -1.28
N ASP A 197 -17.95 15.84 -1.30
CA ASP A 197 -18.75 15.25 -2.39
C ASP A 197 -18.08 15.32 -3.79
N TRP A 198 -16.75 15.26 -3.85
CA TRP A 198 -16.01 15.13 -5.11
C TRP A 198 -16.07 13.69 -5.62
N VAL A 199 -15.88 13.52 -6.94
CA VAL A 199 -15.70 12.19 -7.52
C VAL A 199 -14.23 11.80 -7.44
N VAL A 200 -13.91 10.76 -6.67
CA VAL A 200 -12.53 10.27 -6.50
C VAL A 200 -12.28 9.04 -7.37
N VAL A 201 -11.32 9.15 -8.28
CA VAL A 201 -10.79 8.06 -9.09
C VAL A 201 -9.36 7.80 -8.66
N HIS A 202 -9.11 6.63 -8.06
CA HIS A 202 -7.79 6.28 -7.53
C HIS A 202 -7.22 5.03 -8.21
N ILE A 203 -6.00 5.15 -8.72
CA ILE A 203 -5.15 4.05 -9.18
C ILE A 203 -4.20 3.70 -8.03
N PRO A 204 -4.41 2.56 -7.34
CA PRO A 204 -3.69 2.27 -6.09
C PRO A 204 -2.20 2.00 -6.28
N GLU A 205 -1.80 1.31 -7.34
CA GLU A 205 -0.41 0.94 -7.61
C GLU A 205 -0.16 1.06 -9.12
N GLY A 206 0.63 2.04 -9.54
CA GLY A 206 1.02 2.20 -10.95
C GLY A 206 1.81 1.01 -11.50
N GLN A 207 2.43 0.21 -10.63
CA GLN A 207 3.15 -1.00 -10.99
C GLN A 207 2.24 -2.09 -11.60
N ASP A 208 1.02 -2.24 -11.09
CA ASP A 208 0.08 -3.25 -11.58
C ASP A 208 -0.35 -2.96 -13.04
N LEU A 209 -0.19 -1.71 -13.51
CA LEU A 209 -0.47 -1.33 -14.89
C LEU A 209 0.66 -1.68 -15.85
N THR A 210 1.91 -1.82 -15.39
CA THR A 210 3.07 -1.90 -16.30
C THR A 210 3.86 -3.20 -16.21
N ASN A 211 3.54 -4.07 -15.25
CA ASN A 211 4.26 -5.31 -14.98
C ASN A 211 3.87 -6.51 -15.87
N GLY A 212 2.98 -6.35 -16.86
CA GLY A 212 2.59 -7.46 -17.73
C GLY A 212 1.75 -8.56 -17.06
N ASN A 213 1.13 -8.28 -15.90
CA ASN A 213 0.43 -9.28 -15.09
C ASN A 213 -1.09 -9.32 -15.31
N THR A 214 -1.65 -8.32 -16.01
CA THR A 214 -3.06 -8.23 -16.38
C THR A 214 -3.23 -8.36 -17.89
N GLU A 215 -4.39 -8.84 -18.32
CA GLU A 215 -4.74 -8.94 -19.74
C GLU A 215 -4.79 -7.55 -20.39
N TYR A 216 -4.44 -7.49 -21.68
CA TYR A 216 -4.43 -6.28 -22.47
C TYR A 216 -4.89 -6.58 -23.89
N SER A 217 -5.54 -5.60 -24.51
CA SER A 217 -6.03 -5.70 -25.89
C SER A 217 -5.80 -4.38 -26.62
N PRO A 218 -5.44 -4.41 -27.91
CA PRO A 218 -5.32 -3.18 -28.67
C PRO A 218 -6.67 -2.49 -28.84
N VAL A 219 -6.65 -1.16 -28.89
CA VAL A 219 -7.84 -0.33 -29.15
C VAL A 219 -7.82 0.09 -30.62
N GLU A 220 -8.83 -0.36 -31.37
CA GLU A 220 -8.97 -0.05 -32.79
C GLU A 220 -9.19 1.46 -33.01
N GLY A 221 -8.62 2.01 -34.08
CA GLY A 221 -8.80 3.42 -34.46
C GLY A 221 -7.99 4.44 -33.65
N THR A 222 -6.99 3.99 -32.88
CA THR A 222 -6.07 4.89 -32.15
C THR A 222 -4.72 5.01 -32.83
N GLU A 223 -4.22 6.25 -32.97
CA GLU A 223 -2.88 6.55 -33.50
C GLU A 223 -2.10 7.42 -32.48
N PRO A 224 -0.95 6.96 -31.93
CA PRO A 224 -0.38 5.60 -32.03
C PRO A 224 -1.29 4.55 -31.38
N MET A 225 -1.08 3.28 -31.75
CA MET A 225 -1.85 2.13 -31.28
C MET A 225 -1.84 2.05 -29.74
N GLN A 226 -3.01 2.18 -29.12
CA GLN A 226 -3.17 2.11 -27.68
C GLN A 226 -3.59 0.72 -27.22
N PHE A 227 -3.31 0.39 -25.97
CA PHE A 227 -3.67 -0.90 -25.37
C PHE A 227 -4.52 -0.69 -24.12
N ALA A 228 -5.73 -1.26 -24.12
CA ALA A 228 -6.64 -1.26 -22.97
C ALA A 228 -6.40 -2.48 -22.07
N GLN A 229 -6.64 -2.32 -20.76
CA GLN A 229 -6.50 -3.37 -19.75
C GLN A 229 -7.88 -3.71 -19.15
N PRO A 230 -8.70 -4.55 -19.82
CA PRO A 230 -10.12 -4.68 -19.55
C PRO A 230 -10.46 -5.21 -18.15
N VAL A 231 -9.71 -6.20 -17.64
CA VAL A 231 -9.93 -6.76 -16.30
C VAL A 231 -9.58 -5.76 -15.19
N TYR A 232 -8.51 -4.98 -15.39
CA TYR A 232 -8.11 -3.95 -14.44
C TYR A 232 -9.13 -2.81 -14.41
N THR A 233 -9.59 -2.34 -15.58
CA THR A 233 -10.59 -1.29 -15.68
C THR A 233 -11.94 -1.70 -15.12
N LEU A 234 -12.38 -2.96 -15.28
CA LEU A 234 -13.59 -3.47 -14.64
C LEU A 234 -13.49 -3.36 -13.10
N LYS A 235 -12.37 -3.81 -12.52
CA LYS A 235 -12.13 -3.69 -11.07
C LYS A 235 -12.11 -2.22 -10.63
N LEU A 236 -11.45 -1.36 -11.41
CA LEU A 236 -11.37 0.07 -11.14
C LEU A 236 -12.77 0.72 -11.14
N LEU A 237 -13.61 0.43 -12.13
CA LEU A 237 -15.00 0.90 -12.20
C LEU A 237 -15.83 0.49 -10.98
N GLN A 238 -15.69 -0.77 -10.54
CA GLN A 238 -16.36 -1.25 -9.32
C GLN A 238 -15.90 -0.50 -8.07
N ASN A 239 -14.61 -0.17 -7.97
CA ASN A 239 -14.06 0.59 -6.86
C ASN A 239 -14.55 2.05 -6.88
N ILE A 240 -14.57 2.68 -8.06
CA ILE A 240 -15.11 4.04 -8.26
C ILE A 240 -16.58 4.09 -7.85
N TYR A 241 -17.39 3.12 -8.29
CA TYR A 241 -18.81 3.05 -7.93
C TYR A 241 -19.01 2.92 -6.42
N LYS A 242 -18.31 1.99 -5.77
CA LYS A 242 -18.44 1.76 -4.32
C LYS A 242 -18.05 2.98 -3.49
N ALA A 243 -17.00 3.69 -3.88
CA ALA A 243 -16.52 4.86 -3.16
C ALA A 243 -17.42 6.09 -3.37
N ASN A 244 -17.89 6.32 -4.59
CA ASN A 244 -18.59 7.55 -4.98
C ASN A 244 -20.09 7.38 -5.16
N LYS A 245 -20.68 6.28 -4.64
CA LYS A 245 -22.08 5.90 -4.85
C LYS A 245 -23.05 7.08 -4.67
N ALA A 246 -22.94 7.80 -3.56
CA ALA A 246 -23.82 8.91 -3.21
C ALA A 246 -23.77 10.09 -4.19
N VAL A 247 -22.63 10.31 -4.85
CA VAL A 247 -22.46 11.39 -5.84
C VAL A 247 -22.94 10.90 -7.21
N LEU A 248 -22.56 9.70 -7.63
CA LEU A 248 -22.87 9.16 -8.96
C LEU A 248 -24.37 8.89 -9.17
N GLU A 249 -25.10 8.51 -8.12
CA GLU A 249 -26.57 8.31 -8.19
C GLU A 249 -27.35 9.62 -8.37
N LYS A 250 -26.77 10.76 -7.96
CA LYS A 250 -27.40 12.07 -8.14
C LYS A 250 -27.19 12.64 -9.54
N LEU A 251 -26.21 12.14 -10.29
CA LEU A 251 -25.84 12.66 -11.59
C LEU A 251 -26.62 11.94 -12.69
N THR A 252 -27.43 12.67 -13.44
CA THR A 252 -28.09 12.19 -14.66
C THR A 252 -27.13 12.23 -15.85
N LEU A 253 -27.28 11.31 -16.80
CA LEU A 253 -26.50 11.32 -18.04
C LEU A 253 -26.91 12.50 -18.93
N GLN A 254 -25.93 13.15 -19.56
CA GLN A 254 -26.17 14.24 -20.51
C GLN A 254 -25.93 13.82 -21.95
N LYS A 255 -25.01 12.88 -22.20
CA LYS A 255 -24.74 12.30 -23.51
C LYS A 255 -25.44 10.97 -23.68
N ASP A 256 -25.71 10.64 -24.95
CA ASP A 256 -26.34 9.39 -25.33
C ASP A 256 -25.30 8.26 -25.43
N TRP A 257 -25.35 7.32 -24.48
CA TRP A 257 -24.49 6.13 -24.42
C TRP A 257 -25.22 4.83 -24.81
N SER A 258 -26.32 4.97 -25.56
CA SER A 258 -27.17 3.85 -26.01
C SER A 258 -26.43 2.81 -26.87
N ARG A 259 -25.32 3.19 -27.50
CA ARG A 259 -24.46 2.28 -28.29
C ARG A 259 -23.81 1.18 -27.45
N PHE A 260 -23.52 1.46 -26.19
CA PHE A 260 -22.82 0.55 -25.30
C PHE A 260 -23.78 -0.22 -24.39
N THR A 261 -24.98 0.30 -24.18
CA THR A 261 -25.83 -0.12 -23.08
C THR A 261 -27.32 0.09 -23.38
N HIS A 262 -28.16 -0.86 -22.97
CA HIS A 262 -29.61 -0.70 -22.96
C HIS A 262 -30.06 0.17 -21.76
N LEU A 263 -29.51 1.37 -21.62
CA LEU A 263 -29.89 2.31 -20.56
C LEU A 263 -31.25 2.94 -20.88
N LYS A 264 -32.10 3.07 -19.86
CA LYS A 264 -33.39 3.78 -19.96
C LYS A 264 -33.15 5.28 -20.08
N GLN A 265 -34.07 5.99 -20.71
CA GLN A 265 -34.05 7.47 -20.73
C GLN A 265 -34.09 8.00 -19.29
N GLY A 266 -33.19 8.92 -18.96
CA GLY A 266 -33.03 9.45 -17.59
C GLY A 266 -32.14 8.62 -16.66
N ALA A 267 -31.38 7.65 -17.18
CA ALA A 267 -30.43 6.89 -16.38
C ALA A 267 -29.34 7.76 -15.73
N THR A 268 -28.83 7.29 -14.60
CA THR A 268 -27.78 7.97 -13.82
C THR A 268 -26.38 7.55 -14.29
N VAL A 269 -25.36 8.33 -13.92
CA VAL A 269 -23.96 7.96 -14.15
C VAL A 269 -23.61 6.67 -13.38
N ALA A 270 -24.24 6.44 -12.22
CA ALA A 270 -24.15 5.17 -11.51
C ALA A 270 -24.61 3.98 -12.36
N ASP A 271 -25.74 4.11 -13.07
CA ASP A 271 -26.26 3.04 -13.95
C ASP A 271 -25.32 2.76 -15.12
N LEU A 272 -24.67 3.79 -15.66
CA LEU A 272 -23.62 3.63 -16.68
C LEU A 272 -22.47 2.78 -16.15
N VAL A 273 -21.97 3.03 -14.94
CA VAL A 273 -20.87 2.22 -14.37
C VAL A 273 -21.32 0.79 -14.08
N LEU A 274 -22.54 0.59 -13.59
CA LEU A 274 -23.10 -0.74 -13.30
C LEU A 274 -23.39 -1.58 -14.56
N SER A 275 -23.51 -0.93 -15.73
CA SER A 275 -23.69 -1.62 -17.00
C SER A 275 -22.48 -2.46 -17.42
N ALA A 276 -21.27 -2.07 -16.99
CA ALA A 276 -20.04 -2.80 -17.25
C ALA A 276 -19.94 -4.06 -16.38
N LYS A 277 -20.63 -5.11 -16.82
CA LYS A 277 -20.58 -6.45 -16.20
C LYS A 277 -19.45 -7.31 -16.76
N GLU A 278 -19.11 -7.07 -18.02
CA GLU A 278 -18.10 -7.81 -18.78
C GLU A 278 -16.84 -6.98 -18.98
N SER A 279 -15.69 -7.64 -19.07
CA SER A 279 -14.39 -7.00 -19.19
C SER A 279 -14.23 -6.24 -20.51
N GLU A 280 -14.81 -6.73 -21.61
CA GLU A 280 -14.70 -6.13 -22.95
C GLU A 280 -15.26 -4.70 -23.00
N ASN A 281 -16.41 -4.48 -22.36
CA ASN A 281 -17.06 -3.17 -22.31
C ASN A 281 -16.45 -2.24 -21.25
N ALA A 282 -15.53 -2.71 -20.41
CA ALA A 282 -15.02 -1.94 -19.28
C ALA A 282 -14.22 -0.69 -19.70
N TRP A 283 -13.42 -0.77 -20.77
CA TRP A 283 -12.68 0.39 -21.26
C TRP A 283 -13.61 1.46 -21.87
N PRO A 284 -14.49 1.13 -22.83
CA PRO A 284 -15.46 2.10 -23.36
C PRO A 284 -16.35 2.73 -22.27
N THR A 285 -16.78 1.97 -21.26
CA THR A 285 -17.56 2.51 -20.15
C THR A 285 -16.75 3.49 -19.30
N LEU A 286 -15.46 3.22 -19.06
CA LEU A 286 -14.59 4.15 -18.33
C LEU A 286 -14.35 5.45 -19.12
N GLU A 287 -14.17 5.35 -20.43
CA GLU A 287 -14.04 6.51 -21.31
C GLU A 287 -15.34 7.33 -21.30
N ALA A 288 -16.51 6.68 -21.44
CA ALA A 288 -17.81 7.32 -21.32
C ALA A 288 -17.98 8.02 -19.95
N LEU A 289 -17.64 7.34 -18.85
CA LEU A 289 -17.65 7.92 -17.51
C LEU A 289 -16.76 9.16 -17.42
N TRP A 290 -15.52 9.09 -17.92
CA TRP A 290 -14.59 10.22 -17.90
C TRP A 290 -15.11 11.41 -18.70
N THR A 291 -15.68 11.16 -19.88
CA THR A 291 -16.25 12.22 -20.72
C THR A 291 -17.54 12.82 -20.18
N GLU A 292 -18.27 12.12 -19.30
CA GLU A 292 -19.42 12.65 -18.56
C GLU A 292 -18.97 13.49 -17.36
N LEU A 293 -17.96 13.02 -16.62
CA LEU A 293 -17.41 13.73 -15.45
C LEU A 293 -16.71 15.05 -15.83
N THR A 294 -16.14 15.11 -17.03
CA THR A 294 -15.47 16.30 -17.56
C THR A 294 -16.43 17.33 -18.20
N LEU A 295 -17.74 17.08 -18.23
CA LEU A 295 -18.72 18.06 -18.71
C LEU A 295 -18.87 19.24 -17.74
N PRO A 296 -19.14 20.46 -18.25
CA PRO A 296 -19.34 21.63 -17.40
C PRO A 296 -20.56 21.47 -16.47
N GLY A 297 -20.44 21.94 -15.24
CA GLY A 297 -21.52 21.86 -14.23
C GLY A 297 -21.59 20.54 -13.46
N ARG A 298 -20.57 19.68 -13.59
CA ARG A 298 -20.40 18.44 -12.81
C ARG A 298 -19.58 18.69 -11.54
N PRO A 299 -19.63 17.81 -10.53
CA PRO A 299 -18.76 17.90 -9.38
C PRO A 299 -17.29 17.82 -9.78
N PRO A 300 -16.38 18.44 -9.01
CA PRO A 300 -14.95 18.33 -9.22
C PRO A 300 -14.47 16.88 -9.08
N VAL A 301 -13.41 16.55 -9.82
CA VAL A 301 -12.84 15.20 -9.88
C VAL A 301 -11.45 15.21 -9.25
N LEU A 302 -11.18 14.25 -8.38
CA LEU A 302 -9.84 13.92 -7.91
C LEU A 302 -9.34 12.66 -8.63
N LEU A 303 -8.34 12.81 -9.48
CA LEU A 303 -7.65 11.68 -10.12
C LEU A 303 -6.31 11.44 -9.41
N ALA A 304 -6.22 10.35 -8.65
CA ALA A 304 -5.08 10.04 -7.78
C ALA A 304 -4.32 8.80 -8.28
N LEU A 305 -2.99 8.87 -8.39
CA LEU A 305 -2.14 7.72 -8.73
C LEU A 305 -0.98 7.60 -7.76
N ASP A 306 -0.75 6.40 -7.22
CA ASP A 306 0.44 6.10 -6.41
C ASP A 306 1.45 5.28 -7.23
N GLY A 307 2.74 5.57 -7.07
CA GLY A 307 3.83 4.94 -7.81
C GLY A 307 4.06 5.51 -9.22
N LEU A 308 4.15 6.84 -9.34
CA LEU A 308 4.36 7.57 -10.60
C LEU A 308 5.52 7.03 -11.45
N ALA A 309 6.63 6.62 -10.83
CA ALA A 309 7.77 6.06 -11.56
C ALA A 309 7.37 4.89 -12.46
N HIS A 310 6.48 4.01 -12.00
CA HIS A 310 6.08 2.81 -12.74
C HIS A 310 5.36 3.08 -14.05
N ILE A 311 4.76 4.27 -14.22
CA ILE A 311 4.06 4.65 -15.46
C ILE A 311 4.94 5.44 -16.42
N ASN A 312 6.18 5.77 -16.04
CA ASN A 312 7.13 6.53 -16.85
C ASN A 312 8.23 5.63 -17.44
N LYS A 313 8.02 4.31 -17.50
CA LYS A 313 8.94 3.35 -18.12
C LYS A 313 8.36 2.69 -19.35
N MET A 314 9.22 2.01 -20.11
CA MET A 314 8.77 0.92 -20.98
C MET A 314 8.07 -0.14 -20.12
N SER A 315 6.86 -0.52 -20.52
CA SER A 315 6.11 -1.57 -19.84
C SER A 315 6.66 -2.95 -20.21
N ASP A 316 6.29 -3.95 -19.41
CA ASP A 316 6.67 -5.34 -19.68
C ASP A 316 5.75 -5.99 -20.75
N TYR A 317 4.75 -5.26 -21.26
CA TYR A 317 3.87 -5.67 -22.34
C TYR A 317 4.57 -5.63 -23.71
N ARG A 318 4.04 -6.43 -24.64
CA ARG A 318 4.57 -6.56 -26.00
C ARG A 318 3.51 -6.26 -27.05
N ASP A 319 3.89 -5.58 -28.12
CA ASP A 319 3.03 -5.43 -29.30
C ASP A 319 3.05 -6.72 -30.16
N SER A 320 2.30 -6.72 -31.26
CA SER A 320 2.29 -7.82 -32.23
C SER A 320 3.64 -8.05 -32.92
N SER A 321 4.50 -7.02 -32.95
CA SER A 321 5.86 -7.07 -33.47
C SER A 321 6.90 -7.48 -32.41
N PHE A 322 6.45 -7.86 -31.21
CA PHE A 322 7.26 -8.24 -30.05
C PHE A 322 8.16 -7.11 -29.51
N ASN A 323 7.88 -5.85 -29.83
CA ASN A 323 8.49 -4.69 -29.20
C ASN A 323 7.85 -4.40 -27.85
N GLN A 324 8.60 -3.81 -26.92
CA GLN A 324 8.03 -3.35 -25.66
C GLN A 324 7.12 -2.16 -25.91
N VAL A 325 5.94 -2.18 -25.28
CA VAL A 325 4.98 -1.08 -25.34
C VAL A 325 5.36 -0.03 -24.29
N HIS A 326 5.37 1.25 -24.66
CA HIS A 326 5.65 2.30 -23.68
C HIS A 326 4.47 2.43 -22.70
N ALA A 327 4.69 2.70 -21.41
CA ALA A 327 3.59 2.76 -20.46
C ALA A 327 2.53 3.83 -20.80
N HIS A 328 2.93 4.96 -21.41
CA HIS A 328 1.98 5.99 -21.90
C HIS A 328 1.12 5.56 -23.09
N GLU A 329 1.39 4.40 -23.72
CA GLU A 329 0.54 3.83 -24.78
C GLU A 329 -0.56 2.93 -24.19
N LEU A 330 -0.48 2.60 -22.90
CA LEU A 330 -1.57 1.95 -22.17
C LEU A 330 -2.68 2.97 -21.94
N SER A 331 -3.91 2.64 -22.33
CA SER A 331 -5.00 3.60 -22.43
C SER A 331 -5.37 4.25 -21.08
N LEU A 332 -5.34 3.49 -19.98
CA LEU A 332 -5.60 3.99 -18.63
C LEU A 332 -4.47 4.92 -18.14
N VAL A 333 -3.22 4.57 -18.44
CA VAL A 333 -2.07 5.41 -18.12
C VAL A 333 -2.10 6.69 -18.95
N ARG A 334 -2.47 6.58 -20.23
CA ARG A 334 -2.61 7.71 -21.14
C ARG A 334 -3.65 8.70 -20.63
N LEU A 335 -4.82 8.21 -20.20
CA LEU A 335 -5.87 9.04 -19.58
C LEU A 335 -5.32 9.82 -18.38
N PHE A 336 -4.54 9.18 -17.51
CA PHE A 336 -3.91 9.83 -16.37
C PHE A 336 -2.86 10.88 -16.79
N VAL A 337 -1.98 10.53 -17.73
CA VAL A 337 -0.89 11.39 -18.21
C VAL A 337 -1.43 12.60 -18.98
N ASP A 338 -2.47 12.43 -19.79
CA ASP A 338 -3.11 13.51 -20.52
C ASP A 338 -3.83 14.49 -19.57
N ALA A 339 -4.39 13.98 -18.46
CA ALA A 339 -4.87 14.81 -17.37
C ALA A 339 -3.72 15.55 -16.68
N LEU A 340 -2.68 14.85 -16.25
CA LEU A 340 -1.54 15.42 -15.51
C LEU A 340 -0.79 16.49 -16.33
N SER A 341 -0.67 16.30 -17.64
CA SER A 341 -0.03 17.28 -18.55
C SER A 341 -0.90 18.51 -18.83
N GLY A 342 -2.21 18.40 -18.59
CA GLY A 342 -3.21 19.43 -18.87
C GLY A 342 -3.78 19.39 -20.29
N LYS A 343 -3.56 18.31 -21.05
CA LYS A 343 -4.19 18.11 -22.36
C LYS A 343 -5.69 17.94 -22.23
N THR A 344 -6.14 17.15 -21.26
CA THR A 344 -7.57 17.08 -20.91
C THR A 344 -7.88 18.15 -19.87
N LYS A 345 -8.70 19.13 -20.25
CA LYS A 345 -9.13 20.21 -19.35
C LYS A 345 -10.25 19.71 -18.42
N LEU A 346 -10.20 20.07 -17.14
CA LEU A 346 -11.29 19.84 -16.18
C LEU A 346 -12.02 21.17 -15.93
N PRO A 347 -13.16 21.43 -16.60
CA PRO A 347 -13.83 22.73 -16.54
C PRO A 347 -14.48 23.04 -15.18
N ASN A 348 -14.64 22.03 -14.32
CA ASN A 348 -15.23 22.18 -12.98
C ASN A 348 -14.15 22.32 -11.89
N GLY A 349 -12.89 22.49 -12.28
CA GLY A 349 -11.75 22.36 -11.37
C GLY A 349 -11.52 20.90 -10.98
N GLY A 350 -10.89 20.70 -9.83
CA GLY A 350 -10.50 19.39 -9.33
C GLY A 350 -8.99 19.26 -9.23
N ALA A 351 -8.51 18.03 -8.99
CA ALA A 351 -7.09 17.79 -8.78
C ALA A 351 -6.65 16.48 -9.42
N ILE A 352 -5.43 16.49 -9.95
CA ILE A 352 -4.70 15.31 -10.42
C ILE A 352 -3.46 15.22 -9.55
N VAL A 353 -3.42 14.22 -8.68
CA VAL A 353 -2.37 14.06 -7.68
C VAL A 353 -1.64 12.74 -7.93
N ALA A 354 -0.36 12.82 -8.25
CA ALA A 354 0.51 11.67 -8.39
C ALA A 354 1.45 11.57 -7.19
N ALA A 355 1.69 10.38 -6.65
CA ALA A 355 2.71 10.15 -5.64
C ALA A 355 3.88 9.35 -6.20
N THR A 356 5.10 9.81 -5.93
CA THR A 356 6.31 9.01 -6.16
C THR A 356 6.47 7.97 -5.05
N SER A 357 7.07 6.82 -5.39
CA SER A 357 7.45 5.79 -4.42
C SER A 357 8.95 5.55 -4.49
N ASP A 358 9.59 5.39 -3.33
CA ASP A 358 11.00 4.95 -3.23
C ASP A 358 11.10 3.49 -2.77
N ASN A 359 9.96 2.82 -2.63
CA ASN A 359 9.91 1.41 -2.29
C ASN A 359 9.54 0.62 -3.54
N ASN A 360 10.41 -0.33 -3.93
CA ASN A 360 10.24 -1.10 -5.16
C ASN A 360 10.08 -0.21 -6.41
N THR A 361 10.90 0.83 -6.52
CA THR A 361 10.88 1.76 -7.66
C THR A 361 12.13 1.59 -8.53
N HIS A 362 12.08 2.11 -9.74
CA HIS A 362 13.25 2.27 -10.60
C HIS A 362 13.59 3.76 -10.73
N TYR A 363 14.87 4.03 -10.93
CA TYR A 363 15.34 5.39 -11.20
C TYR A 363 15.08 5.74 -12.67
N HIS A 364 14.39 6.85 -12.92
CA HIS A 364 14.13 7.36 -14.26
C HIS A 364 14.70 8.78 -14.41
N PRO A 365 15.79 8.98 -15.20
CA PRO A 365 16.48 10.27 -15.32
C PRO A 365 15.56 11.45 -15.65
N SER A 366 14.70 11.32 -16.67
CA SER A 366 13.79 12.44 -17.03
C SER A 366 12.82 12.82 -15.93
N GLN A 367 12.35 11.86 -15.14
CA GLN A 367 11.39 12.15 -14.09
C GLN A 367 12.08 12.96 -13.00
N GLU A 368 13.23 12.49 -12.51
CA GLU A 368 13.97 13.18 -11.46
C GLU A 368 14.47 14.56 -11.91
N LEU A 369 14.89 14.67 -13.17
CA LEU A 369 15.28 15.94 -13.76
C LEU A 369 14.10 16.93 -13.75
N VAL A 370 12.94 16.56 -14.28
CA VAL A 370 11.78 17.46 -14.32
C VAL A 370 11.34 17.85 -12.92
N LEU A 371 11.28 16.89 -11.99
CA LEU A 371 10.89 17.16 -10.61
C LEU A 371 11.87 18.13 -9.94
N SER A 372 13.19 17.93 -10.13
CA SER A 372 14.20 18.84 -9.59
C SER A 372 14.16 20.24 -10.23
N GLN A 373 13.88 20.34 -11.53
CA GLN A 373 13.68 21.61 -12.22
C GLN A 373 12.46 22.36 -11.70
N LEU A 374 11.34 21.66 -11.48
CA LEU A 374 10.13 22.25 -10.93
C LEU A 374 10.31 22.66 -9.47
N GLU A 375 10.96 21.85 -8.64
CA GLU A 375 11.31 22.20 -7.26
C GLU A 375 12.22 23.43 -7.21
N ALA A 376 13.27 23.48 -8.05
CA ALA A 376 14.18 24.63 -8.14
C ALA A 376 13.47 25.89 -8.63
N GLY A 377 12.65 25.79 -9.67
CA GLY A 377 11.86 26.91 -10.21
C GLY A 377 10.87 27.47 -9.20
N GLN A 378 10.18 26.60 -8.43
CA GLN A 378 9.28 27.03 -7.37
C GLN A 378 10.01 27.70 -6.20
N ALA A 379 11.25 27.27 -5.91
CA ALA A 379 12.08 27.85 -4.87
C ALA A 379 12.89 29.09 -5.33
N GLY A 380 12.80 29.47 -6.61
CA GLY A 380 13.61 30.56 -7.19
C GLY A 380 15.12 30.26 -7.21
N ARG A 381 15.51 28.98 -7.27
CA ARG A 381 16.90 28.53 -7.34
C ARG A 381 17.32 28.29 -8.78
N GLU A 382 18.62 28.11 -9.00
CA GLU A 382 19.16 27.74 -10.31
C GLU A 382 18.56 26.42 -10.79
N ILE A 383 18.00 26.45 -12.00
CA ILE A 383 17.31 25.30 -12.60
C ILE A 383 18.37 24.29 -13.07
N PRO A 384 18.34 23.04 -12.56
CA PRO A 384 19.24 21.99 -13.02
C PRO A 384 19.13 21.76 -14.53
N LYS A 385 20.26 21.61 -15.20
CA LYS A 385 20.32 21.29 -16.64
C LYS A 385 20.45 19.78 -16.84
N PRO A 386 19.94 19.24 -17.96
CA PRO A 386 20.19 17.86 -18.35
C PRO A 386 21.69 17.58 -18.45
N ASP A 387 22.12 16.46 -17.88
CA ASP A 387 23.50 15.98 -18.04
C ASP A 387 23.67 15.48 -19.49
N PRO A 388 24.56 16.08 -20.31
CA PRO A 388 24.76 15.65 -21.69
C PRO A 388 25.22 14.18 -21.85
N TYR A 389 25.77 13.58 -20.78
CA TYR A 389 26.31 12.23 -20.81
C TYR A 389 25.37 11.18 -20.21
N GLU A 390 24.31 11.60 -19.51
CA GLU A 390 23.31 10.68 -18.99
C GLU A 390 22.42 10.18 -20.14
N ARG A 391 22.31 8.86 -20.27
CA ARG A 391 21.50 8.21 -21.32
C ARG A 391 20.09 7.93 -20.80
N LYS A 392 19.16 7.66 -21.71
CA LYS A 392 17.75 7.27 -21.41
C LYS A 392 16.89 8.42 -20.88
N TYR A 393 17.14 9.65 -21.35
CA TYR A 393 16.12 10.67 -21.29
C TYR A 393 14.97 10.30 -22.23
N ASP A 394 13.77 10.31 -21.67
CA ASP A 394 12.51 10.21 -22.38
C ASP A 394 11.83 11.60 -22.41
N GLU A 395 11.54 12.07 -23.62
CA GLU A 395 10.85 13.32 -23.90
C GLU A 395 9.36 13.25 -23.55
N ARG A 396 8.73 12.08 -23.71
CA ARG A 396 7.31 11.87 -23.38
C ARG A 396 7.06 12.13 -21.90
N VAL A 397 7.97 11.64 -21.06
CA VAL A 397 7.94 11.86 -19.60
C VAL A 397 8.16 13.34 -19.29
N TYR A 398 9.12 13.99 -19.96
CA TYR A 398 9.36 15.42 -19.78
C TYR A 398 8.12 16.27 -20.09
N GLU A 399 7.49 16.04 -21.25
CA GLU A 399 6.28 16.74 -21.65
C GLU A 399 5.10 16.51 -20.71
N SER A 400 5.00 15.30 -20.15
CA SER A 400 3.91 14.97 -19.24
C SER A 400 3.97 15.71 -17.90
N LEU A 401 5.18 15.98 -17.41
CA LEU A 401 5.42 16.50 -16.06
C LEU A 401 5.71 18.01 -16.02
N LYS A 402 6.13 18.63 -17.13
CA LYS A 402 6.59 20.04 -17.16
C LYS A 402 5.61 21.08 -16.60
N ASN A 403 4.31 20.80 -16.60
CA ASN A 403 3.26 21.72 -16.13
C ASN A 403 2.70 21.35 -14.74
N SER A 404 3.40 20.51 -13.99
CA SER A 404 2.97 20.05 -12.67
C SER A 404 3.57 20.90 -11.54
N TYR A 405 2.81 21.03 -10.45
CA TYR A 405 3.32 21.52 -9.18
C TYR A 405 3.97 20.35 -8.42
N VAL A 406 5.09 20.59 -7.76
CA VAL A 406 5.80 19.56 -7.00
C VAL A 406 5.69 19.89 -5.52
N LEU A 407 5.21 18.94 -4.74
CA LEU A 407 5.14 19.08 -3.29
C LEU A 407 6.07 18.04 -2.65
N ARG A 408 7.18 18.52 -2.10
CA ARG A 408 8.14 17.67 -1.42
C ARG A 408 7.72 17.45 0.04
N ILE A 409 7.42 16.20 0.37
CA ILE A 409 7.05 15.76 1.71
C ILE A 409 8.33 15.35 2.45
N GLY A 410 8.68 16.14 3.47
CA GLY A 410 9.89 15.97 4.26
C GLY A 410 9.69 15.12 5.53
N GLY A 411 10.64 15.22 6.46
CA GLY A 411 10.45 14.78 7.83
C GLY A 411 9.56 15.75 8.61
N VAL A 412 8.85 15.26 9.62
CA VAL A 412 8.05 16.10 10.52
C VAL A 412 8.95 16.94 11.43
N SER A 413 8.44 18.10 11.82
CA SER A 413 9.06 18.94 12.85
C SER A 413 9.11 18.24 14.21
N LYS A 414 9.91 18.77 15.15
CA LYS A 414 9.99 18.21 16.51
C LYS A 414 8.66 18.29 17.25
N ASP A 415 7.87 19.33 17.02
CA ASP A 415 6.58 19.53 17.68
C ASP A 415 5.51 18.59 17.11
N GLU A 416 5.45 18.44 15.79
CA GLU A 416 4.65 17.41 15.12
C GLU A 416 5.05 15.99 15.57
N GLY A 417 6.35 15.74 15.68
CA GLY A 417 6.89 14.48 16.20
C GLY A 417 6.51 14.23 17.66
N ARG A 418 6.46 15.28 18.50
CA ARG A 418 5.98 15.19 19.88
C ARG A 418 4.51 14.80 19.90
N ALA A 419 3.65 15.50 19.16
CA ALA A 419 2.22 15.21 19.10
C ALA A 419 1.94 13.76 18.65
N LEU A 420 2.70 13.26 17.68
CA LEU A 420 2.61 11.89 17.21
C LEU A 420 3.02 10.86 18.28
N MET A 421 4.10 11.13 19.02
CA MET A 421 4.54 10.25 20.13
C MET A 421 3.58 10.29 21.32
N GLU A 422 3.02 11.46 21.65
CA GLU A 422 1.98 11.61 22.68
C GLU A 422 0.74 10.78 22.31
N TYR A 423 0.34 10.81 21.05
CA TYR A 423 -0.72 9.96 20.53
C TYR A 423 -0.38 8.46 20.66
N TRP A 424 0.85 8.04 20.33
CA TRP A 424 1.29 6.65 20.52
C TRP A 424 1.31 6.23 21.99
N GLY A 425 1.71 7.13 22.89
CA GLY A 425 1.71 6.91 24.34
C GLY A 425 0.28 6.79 24.88
N ALA A 426 -0.61 7.70 24.49
CA ALA A 426 -2.01 7.68 24.88
C ALA A 426 -2.77 6.45 24.35
N SER A 427 -2.34 5.90 23.20
CA SER A 427 -2.87 4.65 22.65
C SER A 427 -2.37 3.39 23.39
N GLY A 428 -1.41 3.54 24.30
CA GLY A 428 -0.76 2.44 25.03
C GLY A 428 0.34 1.72 24.23
N MET A 429 0.70 2.26 23.05
CA MET A 429 1.68 1.63 22.15
C MET A 429 3.11 2.02 22.50
N LEU A 430 3.33 3.24 23.00
CA LEU A 430 4.62 3.72 23.45
C LEU A 430 4.66 3.79 24.98
N ARG A 431 5.47 2.93 25.61
CA ARG A 431 5.55 2.81 27.08
C ARG A 431 6.60 3.72 27.74
N SER A 432 7.43 4.40 26.96
CA SER A 432 8.46 5.30 27.49
C SER A 432 7.85 6.61 27.99
N VAL A 433 8.40 7.16 29.06
CA VAL A 433 8.07 8.52 29.52
C VAL A 433 8.45 9.52 28.43
N LEU A 434 7.48 10.34 28.01
CA LEU A 434 7.66 11.33 26.95
C LEU A 434 8.23 12.62 27.52
N ASN A 435 9.56 12.68 27.57
CA ASN A 435 10.30 13.91 27.87
C ASN A 435 10.82 14.53 26.58
N THR A 436 11.23 15.80 26.65
CA THR A 436 11.90 16.49 25.52
C THR A 436 13.08 15.67 24.99
N ASN A 437 13.90 15.11 25.89
CA ASN A 437 15.05 14.28 25.53
C ASN A 437 14.66 13.02 24.74
N THR A 438 13.64 12.29 25.19
CA THR A 438 13.20 11.06 24.51
C THR A 438 12.60 11.38 23.15
N VAL A 439 11.83 12.46 23.04
CA VAL A 439 11.29 12.93 21.76
C VAL A 439 12.44 13.28 20.81
N THR A 440 13.45 14.02 21.28
CA THR A 440 14.61 14.37 20.43
C THR A 440 15.44 13.16 20.03
N GLU A 441 15.64 12.19 20.92
CA GLU A 441 16.36 10.96 20.64
C GLU A 441 15.64 10.16 19.54
N LYS A 442 14.34 9.93 19.71
CA LYS A 442 13.53 9.17 18.75
C LYS A 442 13.38 9.90 17.42
N TRP A 443 13.27 11.23 17.43
CA TRP A 443 13.25 12.05 16.22
C TRP A 443 14.59 12.01 15.47
N ALA A 444 15.72 12.05 16.17
CA ALA A 444 17.05 11.95 15.58
C ALA A 444 17.31 10.54 15.00
N LEU A 445 17.00 9.49 15.76
CA LEU A 445 17.10 8.10 15.30
C LEU A 445 16.17 7.80 14.11
N GLY A 446 15.01 8.46 14.04
CA GLY A 446 14.09 8.43 12.91
C GLY A 446 14.54 9.25 11.71
N GLY A 447 15.83 9.58 11.58
CA GLY A 447 16.37 10.28 10.42
C GLY A 447 15.92 11.75 10.33
N HIS A 448 15.92 12.46 11.45
CA HIS A 448 15.48 13.86 11.54
C HIS A 448 13.99 14.04 11.16
N GLY A 449 13.14 13.16 11.68
CA GLY A 449 11.68 13.29 11.54
C GLY A 449 11.04 12.48 10.41
N ILE A 450 11.72 11.51 9.79
CA ILE A 450 11.07 10.63 8.81
C ILE A 450 10.07 9.72 9.55
N VAL A 451 8.78 9.98 9.35
CA VAL A 451 7.69 9.37 10.14
C VAL A 451 7.76 7.85 10.17
N GLY A 452 7.92 7.19 9.02
CA GLY A 452 7.95 5.71 9.03
C GLY A 452 9.22 5.13 9.66
N GLU A 453 10.34 5.87 9.71
CA GLU A 453 11.51 5.42 10.50
C GLU A 453 11.31 5.70 12.00
N MET A 454 10.64 6.81 12.37
CA MET A 454 10.22 7.06 13.74
C MET A 454 9.27 5.97 14.26
N GLU A 455 8.32 5.51 13.44
CA GLU A 455 7.43 4.38 13.74
C GLU A 455 8.24 3.10 14.00
N ARG A 456 9.26 2.82 13.20
CA ARG A 456 10.11 1.64 13.40
C ARG A 456 10.90 1.70 14.71
N VAL A 457 11.50 2.85 14.99
CA VAL A 457 12.34 3.07 16.18
C VAL A 457 11.51 3.14 17.47
N SER A 458 10.22 3.49 17.37
CA SER A 458 9.34 3.67 18.54
C SER A 458 8.41 2.48 18.77
N LEU A 459 7.77 1.97 17.71
CA LEU A 459 6.71 0.97 17.79
C LEU A 459 7.17 -0.44 17.39
N MET A 460 8.07 -0.56 16.40
CA MET A 460 8.53 -1.86 15.89
C MET A 460 9.84 -2.35 16.54
N THR A 461 10.05 -2.03 17.82
CA THR A 461 11.22 -2.52 18.54
C THR A 461 10.88 -3.81 19.30
N MET A 462 11.82 -4.76 19.37
CA MET A 462 11.65 -5.99 20.16
C MET A 462 11.71 -5.74 21.68
N ARG A 463 11.76 -4.47 22.12
CA ARG A 463 11.75 -4.08 23.54
C ARG A 463 10.30 -4.09 24.04
N MET A 464 9.73 -5.29 24.17
CA MET A 464 8.44 -5.49 24.86
C MET A 464 8.63 -5.77 26.34
#